data_AF-A0A661F4C8-F1
#
_entry.id   AF-A0A661F4C8-F1
#
_cell.length_a   1.000
_cell.length_b   1.000
_cell.length_c   1.000
_cell.angle_alpha   90.00
_cell.angle_beta   90.00
_cell.angle_gamma   90.00
#
_symmetry.space_group_name_H-M   'P 1'
#
loop_
_entity.id
_entity.type
_entity.pdbx_description
1 polymer ?
#
loop_
_entity_poly.entity_id
_entity_poly.type
_entity_poly.pdbx_seq_one_letter_code
_entity_poly.pdbx_strand_id
1 'polypeptide(L)'
;AYLGRYHTQLSVLREGRERELFGWIVAGSKKYSFLNIYTTSVNRKKLFDFTTTTNGSARALVPIGHFERVMPMDILPAQLLRALLISDTDSAQLLGCLELDEEDLGLCSFICQGKHDFGPVLRNNLTLIEKEG
;
A
#
# COMPACT_ATOMS: atom_id res chain seq x y z
N ALA A 1 24.51 4.69 -7.61
CA ALA A 1 23.06 4.66 -7.83
C ALA A 1 22.85 4.64 -9.34
N TYR A 2 22.25 3.57 -9.87
CA TYR A 2 22.04 3.37 -11.31
C TYR A 2 20.56 3.08 -11.56
N LEU A 3 20.08 3.35 -12.78
CA LEU A 3 18.72 3.03 -13.19
C LEU A 3 18.58 1.51 -13.38
N GLY A 4 17.53 0.94 -12.81
CA GLY A 4 17.23 -0.49 -12.92
C GLY A 4 16.86 -0.91 -14.35
N ARG A 5 17.04 -2.20 -14.68
CA ARG A 5 16.84 -2.73 -16.04
C ARG A 5 15.43 -2.49 -16.60
N TYR A 6 14.41 -2.58 -15.74
CA TYR A 6 12.98 -2.47 -16.09
C TYR A 6 12.39 -1.09 -15.75
N HIS A 7 13.17 -0.16 -15.19
CA HIS A 7 12.68 1.16 -14.84
C HIS A 7 12.76 2.10 -16.04
N THR A 8 11.66 2.77 -16.38
CA THR A 8 11.57 3.73 -17.49
C THR A 8 11.45 5.19 -17.03
N GLN A 9 11.23 5.42 -15.73
CA GLN A 9 11.04 6.74 -15.13
C GLN A 9 11.87 6.88 -13.86
N LEU A 10 12.24 8.13 -13.54
CA LEU A 10 12.86 8.51 -12.27
C LEU A 10 11.99 9.58 -11.59
N SER A 11 11.60 9.32 -10.34
CA SER A 11 10.82 10.24 -9.51
C SER A 11 11.66 10.73 -8.34
N VAL A 12 11.74 12.06 -8.16
CA VAL A 12 12.45 12.69 -7.05
C VAL A 12 11.44 13.27 -6.07
N LEU A 13 11.51 12.83 -4.82
CA LEU A 13 10.60 13.26 -3.75
C LEU A 13 11.37 13.97 -2.64
N ARG A 14 10.73 14.97 -2.03
CA ARG A 14 11.28 15.66 -0.86
C ARG A 14 11.26 14.73 0.35
N GLU A 15 12.32 14.75 1.15
CA GLU A 15 12.34 14.01 2.42
C GLU A 15 11.40 14.63 3.45
N GLY A 16 10.53 13.81 4.05
CA GLY A 16 9.55 14.23 5.05
C GLY A 16 10.08 14.26 6.48
N ARG A 17 11.21 14.93 6.74
CA ARG A 17 11.87 14.99 8.08
C ARG A 17 11.29 16.05 9.02
N GLU A 18 10.34 16.86 8.55
CA GLU A 18 9.73 17.94 9.32
C GLU A 18 8.82 17.40 10.42
N ARG A 19 8.91 17.97 11.63
CA ARG A 19 7.99 17.66 12.73
C ARG A 19 6.74 18.52 12.60
N GLU A 20 5.58 17.88 12.48
CA GLU A 20 4.31 18.57 12.49
C GLU A 20 3.83 18.83 13.94
N LEU A 21 3.51 20.08 14.24
CA LEU A 21 2.85 20.46 15.48
C LEU A 21 1.42 19.87 15.50
N PHE A 22 1.07 19.08 16.53
CA PHE A 22 -0.22 18.41 16.67
C PHE A 22 -0.62 17.49 15.50
N GLY A 23 0.33 16.76 14.90
CA GLY A 23 0.12 15.93 13.71
C GLY A 23 -1.03 14.89 13.75
N TRP A 24 -1.56 14.57 14.94
CA TRP A 24 -2.70 13.67 15.15
C TRP A 24 -4.07 14.37 15.22
N ILE A 25 -4.15 15.67 15.53
CA ILE A 25 -5.42 16.44 15.61
C ILE A 25 -5.68 17.26 14.36
N VAL A 26 -4.62 17.74 13.69
CA VAL A 26 -4.79 18.72 12.62
C VAL A 26 -5.65 18.14 11.50
N ALA A 27 -6.80 18.76 11.26
CA ALA A 27 -7.65 18.55 10.09
C ALA A 27 -6.85 19.03 8.86
N GLY A 28 -5.93 18.17 8.40
CA GLY A 28 -4.88 18.51 7.47
C GLY A 28 -5.44 18.90 6.11
N SER A 29 -5.60 20.20 5.87
CA SER A 29 -6.04 20.74 4.58
C SER A 29 -5.03 20.50 3.45
N LYS A 30 -3.82 20.02 3.77
CA LYS A 30 -2.76 19.64 2.82
C LYS A 30 -2.49 18.14 2.79
N LYS A 31 -3.18 17.32 3.60
CA LYS A 31 -2.95 15.89 3.66
C LYS A 31 -3.86 15.13 2.71
N TYR A 32 -3.27 14.18 2.00
CA TYR A 32 -4.01 13.21 1.21
C TYR A 32 -4.58 12.13 2.14
N SER A 33 -5.81 11.70 1.87
CA SER A 33 -6.37 10.49 2.47
C SER A 33 -7.31 9.84 1.46
N PHE A 34 -7.18 8.52 1.33
CA PHE A 34 -8.07 7.73 0.48
C PHE A 34 -9.49 7.64 1.06
N LEU A 35 -9.58 7.53 2.40
CA LEU A 35 -10.84 7.71 3.11
C LEU A 35 -11.15 9.20 3.25
N ASN A 36 -12.41 9.60 3.15
CA ASN A 36 -12.85 11.00 3.25
C ASN A 36 -12.79 11.53 4.71
N ILE A 37 -11.65 11.40 5.37
CA ILE A 37 -11.42 11.79 6.78
C ILE A 37 -10.88 13.22 6.88
N TYR A 38 -10.12 13.68 5.88
CA TYR A 38 -9.64 15.07 5.83
C TYR A 38 -10.61 15.98 5.07
N THR A 39 -10.54 17.28 5.39
CA THR A 39 -11.29 18.36 4.72
C THR A 39 -10.97 18.47 3.22
N THR A 40 -9.86 17.88 2.78
CA THR A 40 -9.45 17.79 1.38
C THR A 40 -10.39 16.95 0.53
N SER A 41 -11.20 16.07 1.13
CA SER A 41 -12.21 15.27 0.44
C SER A 41 -13.28 16.09 -0.29
N VAL A 42 -13.50 17.35 0.10
CA VAL A 42 -14.44 18.29 -0.55
C VAL A 42 -13.97 18.69 -1.95
N ASN A 43 -12.65 18.80 -2.18
CA ASN A 43 -12.08 19.09 -3.48
C ASN A 43 -11.22 17.91 -3.97
N ARG A 44 -11.87 16.94 -4.62
CA ARG A 44 -11.20 15.75 -5.17
C ARG A 44 -10.19 16.03 -6.29
N LYS A 45 -10.18 17.24 -6.88
CA LYS A 45 -9.21 17.64 -7.92
C LYS A 45 -7.94 18.26 -7.33
N LYS A 46 -7.84 18.38 -6.00
CA LYS A 46 -6.68 18.96 -5.34
C LYS A 46 -5.45 18.08 -5.58
N LEU A 47 -4.36 18.71 -6.04
CA LEU A 47 -3.05 18.09 -6.13
C LEU A 47 -2.33 18.18 -4.77
N PHE A 48 -1.49 17.19 -4.50
CA PHE A 48 -0.77 17.05 -3.23
C PHE A 48 0.73 16.94 -3.47
N ASP A 49 1.50 17.65 -2.65
CA ASP A 49 2.95 17.55 -2.63
C ASP A 49 3.36 16.37 -1.76
N PHE A 50 3.55 15.21 -2.37
CA PHE A 50 3.98 14.01 -1.66
C PHE A 50 5.43 14.13 -1.19
N THR A 51 5.69 13.57 -0.01
CA THR A 51 7.03 13.43 0.57
C THR A 51 7.28 11.97 0.89
N THR A 52 8.51 11.62 1.28
CA THR A 52 8.87 10.23 1.64
C THR A 52 8.29 9.74 2.98
N THR A 53 7.44 10.52 3.65
CA THR A 53 6.88 10.15 4.96
C THR A 53 5.68 9.20 4.84
N THR A 54 5.60 8.23 5.74
CA THR A 54 4.47 7.29 5.85
C THR A 54 3.28 7.87 6.62
N ASN A 55 3.44 9.06 7.23
CA ASN A 55 2.47 9.71 8.11
C ASN A 55 2.00 8.81 9.29
N GLY A 56 2.87 7.94 9.79
CA GLY A 56 2.56 7.07 10.93
C GLY A 56 3.45 5.83 11.01
N SER A 57 3.17 4.99 12.00
CA SER A 57 3.83 3.70 12.22
C SER A 57 3.01 2.53 11.69
N ALA A 58 3.64 1.36 11.61
CA ALA A 58 2.96 0.10 11.33
C ALA A 58 1.85 -0.18 12.36
N ARG A 59 0.71 -0.67 11.88
CA ARG A 59 -0.48 -1.04 12.68
C ARG A 59 -1.19 -2.22 12.03
N ALA A 60 -2.11 -2.86 12.75
CA ALA A 60 -2.90 -3.95 12.22
C ALA A 60 -3.65 -3.58 10.93
N LEU A 61 -3.77 -4.54 10.03
CA LEU A 61 -4.62 -4.45 8.84
C LEU A 61 -6.09 -4.35 9.26
N VAL A 62 -6.80 -3.35 8.73
CA VAL A 62 -8.25 -3.17 8.97
C VAL A 62 -9.01 -3.40 7.67
N PRO A 63 -9.72 -4.53 7.50
CA PRO A 63 -10.39 -4.88 6.26
C PRO A 63 -11.75 -4.17 6.15
N ILE A 64 -11.75 -2.88 5.79
CA ILE A 64 -12.96 -2.05 5.64
C ILE A 64 -13.45 -1.90 4.18
N GLY A 65 -13.02 -2.76 3.26
CA GLY A 65 -13.51 -2.73 1.88
C GLY A 65 -12.89 -1.66 0.95
N HIS A 66 -11.70 -1.13 1.30
CA HIS A 66 -11.04 -0.08 0.51
C HIS A 66 -10.05 -0.61 -0.54
N PHE A 67 -9.58 -1.85 -0.39
CA PHE A 67 -8.64 -2.47 -1.32
C PHE A 67 -9.33 -2.86 -2.63
N GLU A 68 -10.60 -3.24 -2.54
CA GLU A 68 -11.52 -3.58 -3.62
C GLU A 68 -11.75 -2.39 -4.58
N ARG A 69 -11.49 -1.16 -4.12
CA ARG A 69 -11.62 0.04 -4.95
C ARG A 69 -10.39 0.34 -5.79
N VAL A 70 -9.24 -0.25 -5.47
CA VAL A 70 -7.98 -0.05 -6.20
C VAL A 70 -7.50 -1.31 -6.90
N MET A 71 -7.97 -2.48 -6.48
CA MET A 71 -7.67 -3.75 -7.12
C MET A 71 -8.50 -3.88 -8.40
N PRO A 72 -7.87 -3.96 -9.60
CA PRO A 72 -8.61 -4.08 -10.85
C PRO A 72 -8.99 -5.54 -11.18
N MET A 73 -8.34 -6.52 -10.55
CA MET A 73 -8.58 -7.94 -10.78
C MET A 73 -9.75 -8.47 -9.97
N ASP A 74 -10.40 -9.52 -10.48
CA ASP A 74 -11.52 -10.22 -9.82
C ASP A 74 -11.00 -11.16 -8.72
N ILE A 75 -10.44 -10.56 -7.67
CA ILE A 75 -9.96 -11.26 -6.48
C ILE A 75 -10.55 -10.62 -5.24
N LEU A 76 -10.43 -11.30 -4.09
CA LEU A 76 -10.80 -10.76 -2.79
C LEU A 76 -9.56 -10.17 -2.10
N PRO A 77 -9.19 -8.90 -2.35
CA PRO A 77 -7.90 -8.36 -1.94
C PRO A 77 -7.75 -8.29 -0.42
N ALA A 78 -8.79 -7.93 0.34
CA ALA A 78 -8.66 -7.87 1.80
C ALA A 78 -8.31 -9.24 2.42
N GLN A 79 -8.89 -10.31 1.88
CA GLN A 79 -8.65 -11.70 2.29
C GLN A 79 -7.26 -12.15 1.86
N LEU A 80 -6.88 -11.84 0.61
CA LEU A 80 -5.56 -12.17 0.08
C LEU A 80 -4.45 -11.49 0.87
N LEU A 81 -4.55 -10.17 1.06
CA LEU A 81 -3.56 -9.39 1.81
C LEU A 81 -3.41 -9.89 3.25
N ARG A 82 -4.51 -10.33 3.88
CA ARG A 82 -4.45 -10.97 5.20
C ARG A 82 -3.71 -12.30 5.16
N ALA A 83 -4.01 -13.16 4.20
CA ALA A 83 -3.33 -14.45 4.02
C ALA A 83 -1.82 -14.26 3.80
N LEU A 84 -1.45 -13.31 2.93
CA LEU A 84 -0.04 -12.96 2.66
C LEU A 84 0.69 -12.48 3.93
N LEU A 85 0.06 -11.64 4.75
CA LEU A 85 0.66 -11.13 6.00
C LEU A 85 0.93 -12.22 7.04
N ILE A 86 0.06 -13.22 7.12
CA ILE A 86 0.24 -14.37 8.03
C ILE A 86 1.03 -15.51 7.39
N SER A 87 1.46 -15.35 6.14
CA SER A 87 2.16 -16.36 5.34
C SER A 87 1.39 -17.68 5.18
N ASP A 88 0.05 -17.58 5.06
CA ASP A 88 -0.82 -18.71 4.71
C ASP A 88 -0.82 -18.89 3.18
N THR A 89 0.11 -19.72 2.70
CA THR A 89 0.36 -19.97 1.28
C THR A 89 -0.75 -20.75 0.59
N ASP A 90 -1.44 -21.64 1.29
CA ASP A 90 -2.56 -22.42 0.74
C ASP A 90 -3.73 -21.48 0.41
N SER A 91 -4.13 -20.65 1.38
CA SER A 91 -5.17 -19.64 1.16
C SER A 91 -4.74 -18.60 0.11
N ALA A 92 -3.47 -18.18 0.13
CA ALA A 92 -2.97 -17.18 -0.83
C ALA A 92 -3.04 -17.70 -2.28
N GLN A 93 -2.68 -18.96 -2.52
CA GLN A 93 -2.77 -19.59 -3.84
C GLN A 93 -4.22 -19.67 -4.33
N LEU A 94 -5.15 -20.10 -3.46
CA LEU A 94 -6.59 -20.15 -3.80
C LEU A 94 -7.17 -18.77 -4.12
N LEU A 95 -6.61 -17.73 -3.55
CA LEU A 95 -7.02 -16.33 -3.77
C LEU A 95 -6.29 -15.66 -4.94
N GLY A 96 -5.46 -16.40 -5.69
CA GLY A 96 -4.84 -15.93 -6.92
C GLY A 96 -3.48 -15.24 -6.74
N CYS A 97 -2.73 -15.53 -5.67
CA CYS A 97 -1.43 -14.87 -5.44
C CYS A 97 -0.39 -15.12 -6.55
N LEU A 98 -0.55 -16.18 -7.34
CA LEU A 98 0.38 -16.57 -8.41
C LEU A 98 0.26 -15.69 -9.67
N GLU A 99 -0.84 -14.95 -9.80
CA GLU A 99 -1.09 -14.05 -10.94
C GLU A 99 -0.56 -12.63 -10.70
N LEU A 100 0.06 -12.39 -9.54
CA LEU A 100 0.49 -11.08 -9.06
C LEU A 100 2.01 -10.97 -9.02
N ASP A 101 2.50 -9.79 -9.39
CA ASP A 101 3.84 -9.30 -9.07
C ASP A 101 3.79 -8.22 -7.97
N GLU A 102 4.94 -7.83 -7.42
CA GLU A 102 4.99 -6.85 -6.32
C GLU A 102 4.42 -5.48 -6.68
N GLU A 103 4.47 -5.11 -7.96
CA GLU A 103 3.97 -3.83 -8.46
C GLU A 103 2.44 -3.76 -8.41
N ASP A 104 1.75 -4.89 -8.66
CA ASP A 104 0.29 -4.99 -8.64
C ASP A 104 -0.28 -4.65 -7.24
N LEU A 105 0.50 -4.90 -6.18
CA LEU A 105 0.15 -4.57 -4.80
C LEU A 105 0.62 -3.17 -4.36
N GLY A 106 1.22 -2.39 -5.25
CA GLY A 106 1.74 -1.05 -4.96
C GLY A 106 0.63 -0.08 -4.52
N LEU A 107 -0.50 -0.07 -5.23
CA LEU A 107 -1.65 0.76 -4.86
C LEU A 107 -2.29 0.31 -3.53
N CYS A 108 -2.36 -0.99 -3.29
CA CYS A 108 -2.82 -1.55 -2.01
C CYS A 108 -1.93 -1.09 -0.85
N SER A 109 -0.61 -1.10 -1.05
CA SER A 109 0.36 -0.63 -0.05
C SER A 109 0.21 0.88 0.21
N PHE A 110 0.00 1.67 -0.84
CA PHE A 110 -0.18 3.11 -0.74
C PHE A 110 -1.41 3.52 0.09
N ILE A 111 -2.54 2.85 -0.11
CA ILE A 111 -3.78 3.17 0.63
C ILE A 111 -3.86 2.51 2.02
N CYS A 112 -2.96 1.59 2.33
CA CYS A 112 -3.00 0.81 3.56
C CYS A 112 -2.85 1.70 4.81
N GLN A 113 -3.84 1.64 5.70
CA GLN A 113 -3.82 2.35 6.97
C GLN A 113 -2.81 1.75 7.96
N GLY A 114 -2.59 0.44 7.86
CA GLY A 114 -1.63 -0.33 8.65
C GLY A 114 -0.18 -0.06 8.26
N LYS A 115 0.08 0.69 7.18
CA LYS A 115 1.44 0.99 6.67
C LYS A 115 2.25 -0.26 6.38
N HIS A 116 1.57 -1.29 5.89
CA HIS A 116 2.20 -2.50 5.36
C HIS A 116 2.64 -2.28 3.92
N ASP A 117 3.85 -2.73 3.61
CA ASP A 117 4.34 -2.87 2.25
C ASP A 117 4.11 -4.31 1.80
N PHE A 118 3.17 -4.51 0.87
CA PHE A 118 2.74 -5.82 0.45
C PHE A 118 3.63 -6.43 -0.64
N GLY A 119 4.42 -5.62 -1.36
CA GLY A 119 5.31 -6.13 -2.41
C GLY A 119 6.32 -7.15 -1.87
N PRO A 120 7.17 -6.78 -0.89
CA PRO A 120 8.12 -7.71 -0.29
C PRO A 120 7.43 -8.92 0.38
N VAL A 121 6.23 -8.72 0.95
CA VAL A 121 5.45 -9.80 1.57
C VAL A 121 5.02 -10.83 0.51
N LEU A 122 4.52 -10.37 -0.64
CA LEU A 122 4.17 -11.25 -1.75
C LEU A 122 5.40 -12.02 -2.26
N ARG A 123 6.54 -11.35 -2.50
CA ARG A 123 7.77 -12.01 -2.94
C ARG A 123 8.22 -13.12 -2.00
N ASN A 124 8.13 -12.88 -0.68
CA ASN A 124 8.49 -13.87 0.32
C ASN A 124 7.55 -15.09 0.25
N ASN A 125 6.24 -14.87 0.09
CA ASN A 125 5.26 -15.95 -0.06
C ASN A 125 5.50 -16.75 -1.35
N LEU A 126 5.72 -16.09 -2.48
CA LEU A 126 6.03 -16.76 -3.75
C LEU A 126 7.32 -17.59 -3.67
N THR A 127 8.35 -17.06 -3.00
CA THR A 127 9.62 -17.78 -2.77
C THR A 127 9.42 -18.99 -1.85
N LEU A 128 8.49 -18.90 -0.88
CA LEU A 128 8.16 -20.03 -0.01
C LEU A 128 7.43 -21.12 -0.79
N ILE A 129 6.43 -20.73 -1.59
CA ILE A 129 5.68 -21.64 -2.48
C ILE A 129 6.64 -22.36 -3.43
N GLU A 130 7.60 -21.65 -4.04
CA GLU A 130 8.60 -22.25 -4.94
C GLU A 130 9.51 -23.27 -4.23
N LYS A 131 9.77 -23.11 -2.93
CA LYS A 131 10.60 -24.05 -2.16
C LYS A 131 9.86 -25.27 -1.67
N GLU A 132 8.57 -25.15 -1.42
CA GLU A 132 7.72 -26.19 -0.82
C GLU A 132 6.90 -26.98 -1.84
N GLY A 133 6.70 -26.44 -3.05
CA GLY A 133 6.03 -27.09 -4.18
C GLY A 133 6.97 -27.85 -5.11
#